data_AF-A0A5A8D9E9-F1
#
_entry.id   AF-A0A5A8D9E9-F1
#
_cell.length_a   1.000
_cell.length_b   1.000
_cell.length_c   1.000
_cell.angle_alpha   90.00
_cell.angle_beta   90.00
_cell.angle_gamma   90.00
#
_symmetry.space_group_name_H-M   'P 1'
#
loop_
_entity.id
_entity.type
_entity.pdbx_description
1 polymer ?
#
loop_
_entity_poly.entity_id
_entity_poly.type
_entity_poly.pdbx_seq_one_letter_code
_entity_poly.pdbx_strand_id
1 'polypeptide(L)'
;MGCPVVLFIPNLIGYARIALGVAAFGFVDNPLVFCALYFTSQGLDALDGVCARACGQTSRFGAVLDMVTDRFCTSLLLMVVGHQTAPQGGMPVAAALVALDFISHWFSMYADTLLGGTSHKDMSKAGTPWILQLYYKQIVLFVVCSLNEFFLLSAYAAAFGGIVALPSLGDAKLDGAIQSLAGRAIPSLLPESGAPDTALARAFGWVLVVSFPVFVFKQLTSVVQLWWAAGRVAASDAAARARVKSD
;
A
#
# COMPACT_ATOMS: atom_id res chain seq x y z
N MET A 1 33.51 2.86 -18.76
CA MET A 1 32.04 3.07 -18.90
C MET A 1 31.42 2.76 -17.55
N GLY A 2 30.58 3.64 -17.01
CA GLY A 2 29.92 3.38 -15.72
C GLY A 2 28.94 2.21 -15.80
N CYS A 3 28.56 1.65 -14.65
CA CYS A 3 27.51 0.64 -14.58
C CYS A 3 26.19 1.17 -15.22
N PRO A 4 25.52 0.41 -16.10
CA PRO A 4 24.20 0.80 -16.61
C PRO A 4 23.19 1.02 -15.48
N VAL A 5 22.32 2.03 -15.62
CA VAL A 5 21.31 2.37 -14.58
C VAL A 5 20.45 1.16 -14.22
N VAL A 6 20.03 0.35 -15.19
CA VAL A 6 19.22 -0.86 -14.97
C VAL A 6 19.92 -1.92 -14.11
N LEU A 7 21.26 -1.86 -13.98
CA LEU A 7 22.06 -2.78 -13.17
C LEU A 7 22.55 -2.14 -11.85
N PHE A 8 22.02 -0.96 -11.49
CA PHE A 8 22.29 -0.39 -10.17
C PHE A 8 21.79 -1.32 -9.06
N ILE A 9 22.52 -1.36 -7.95
CA ILE A 9 22.22 -2.19 -6.78
C ILE A 9 20.76 -2.05 -6.31
N PRO A 10 20.20 -0.83 -6.11
CA PRO A 10 18.78 -0.68 -5.75
C PRO A 10 17.82 -1.27 -6.78
N ASN A 11 18.15 -1.24 -8.07
CA ASN A 11 17.28 -1.78 -9.12
C ASN A 11 17.32 -3.32 -9.16
N LEU A 12 18.48 -3.93 -8.87
CA LEU A 12 18.59 -5.37 -8.69
C LEU A 12 17.76 -5.85 -7.50
N ILE A 13 17.73 -5.08 -6.39
CA ILE A 13 16.82 -5.33 -5.26
C ILE A 13 15.37 -5.22 -5.74
N GLY A 14 15.03 -4.18 -6.49
CA GLY A 14 13.70 -4.03 -7.12
C GLY A 14 13.27 -5.24 -7.95
N TYR A 15 14.15 -5.81 -8.77
CA TYR A 15 13.84 -7.04 -9.52
C TYR A 15 13.65 -8.26 -8.62
N ALA A 16 14.46 -8.40 -7.58
CA ALA A 16 14.30 -9.46 -6.58
C ALA A 16 12.95 -9.34 -5.85
N ARG A 17 12.49 -8.11 -5.55
CA ARG A 17 11.15 -7.84 -4.99
C ARG A 17 10.05 -8.33 -5.90
N ILE A 18 10.11 -7.99 -7.20
CA ILE A 18 9.13 -8.49 -8.18
C ILE A 18 9.12 -10.02 -8.20
N ALA A 19 10.30 -10.66 -8.24
CA ALA A 19 10.40 -12.11 -8.25
C ALA A 19 9.83 -12.76 -6.97
N LEU A 20 10.11 -12.20 -5.79
CA LEU A 20 9.56 -12.66 -4.51
C LEU A 20 8.04 -12.45 -4.44
N GLY A 21 7.54 -11.31 -4.93
CA GLY A 21 6.11 -11.04 -5.02
C GLY A 21 5.40 -12.06 -5.91
N VAL A 22 5.89 -12.29 -7.12
CA VAL A 22 5.34 -13.32 -8.03
C VAL A 22 5.45 -14.73 -7.42
N ALA A 23 6.57 -15.05 -6.77
CA ALA A 23 6.74 -16.33 -6.09
C ALA A 23 5.72 -16.50 -4.95
N ALA A 24 5.50 -15.47 -4.13
CA ALA A 24 4.50 -15.50 -3.06
C ALA A 24 3.13 -15.91 -3.61
N PHE A 25 2.73 -15.35 -4.75
CA PHE A 25 1.49 -15.67 -5.44
C PHE A 25 1.34 -17.14 -5.83
N GLY A 26 2.44 -17.82 -6.16
CA GLY A 26 2.44 -19.26 -6.41
C GLY A 26 2.14 -20.11 -5.16
N PHE A 27 2.19 -19.52 -3.97
CA PHE A 27 1.93 -20.17 -2.68
C PHE A 27 0.71 -19.59 -1.96
N VAL A 28 -0.25 -19.02 -2.68
CA VAL A 28 -1.46 -18.39 -2.10
C VAL A 28 -2.26 -19.32 -1.18
N ASP A 29 -2.22 -20.64 -1.42
CA ASP A 29 -2.91 -21.64 -0.59
C ASP A 29 -2.08 -22.08 0.63
N ASN A 30 -0.85 -21.59 0.79
CA ASN A 30 0.00 -21.81 1.95
C ASN A 30 0.27 -20.48 2.66
N PRO A 31 -0.58 -20.08 3.62
CA PRO A 31 -0.52 -18.75 4.25
C PRO A 31 0.83 -18.41 4.87
N LEU A 32 1.53 -19.37 5.46
CA LEU A 32 2.82 -19.12 6.09
C LEU A 32 3.90 -18.81 5.06
N VAL A 33 3.97 -19.59 3.97
CA VAL A 33 4.95 -19.39 2.90
C VAL A 33 4.62 -18.11 2.12
N PHE A 34 3.35 -17.88 1.80
CA PHE A 34 2.89 -16.63 1.18
C PHE A 34 3.31 -15.43 2.02
N CYS A 35 2.95 -15.42 3.31
CA CYS A 35 3.28 -14.31 4.20
C CYS A 35 4.78 -14.08 4.32
N ALA A 36 5.59 -15.15 4.42
CA ALA A 36 7.04 -15.03 4.49
C ALA A 36 7.64 -14.40 3.22
N LEU A 37 7.24 -14.88 2.03
CA LEU A 37 7.74 -14.36 0.75
C LEU A 37 7.26 -12.93 0.50
N TYR A 38 5.98 -12.65 0.73
CA TYR A 38 5.39 -11.33 0.56
C TYR A 38 6.02 -10.31 1.52
N PHE A 39 6.14 -10.66 2.81
CA PHE A 39 6.77 -9.80 3.81
C PHE A 39 8.24 -9.53 3.48
N THR A 40 8.97 -10.53 2.98
CA THR A 40 10.36 -10.34 2.52
C THR A 40 10.42 -9.38 1.33
N SER A 41 9.56 -9.54 0.34
CA SER A 41 9.45 -8.63 -0.81
C SER A 41 9.20 -7.18 -0.37
N GLN A 42 8.25 -6.98 0.55
CA GLN A 42 7.91 -5.66 1.05
C GLN A 42 9.00 -5.09 1.96
N GLY A 43 9.73 -5.91 2.72
CA GLY A 43 10.85 -5.47 3.54
C GLY A 43 12.04 -4.97 2.70
N LEU A 44 12.27 -5.58 1.53
CA LEU A 44 13.31 -5.15 0.59
C LEU A 44 13.04 -3.76 -0.04
N ASP A 45 11.79 -3.29 -0.01
CA ASP A 45 11.39 -1.93 -0.45
C ASP A 45 12.17 -0.84 0.29
N ALA A 46 12.16 -0.90 1.62
CA ALA A 46 12.89 0.06 2.43
C ALA A 46 14.40 0.02 2.17
N LEU A 47 14.93 -1.18 1.84
CA LEU A 47 16.35 -1.40 1.59
C LEU A 47 16.81 -0.84 0.25
N ASP A 48 16.00 -0.92 -0.81
CA ASP A 48 16.39 -0.36 -2.11
C ASP A 48 16.61 1.16 -2.04
N GLY A 49 15.75 1.89 -1.33
CA GLY A 49 15.90 3.33 -1.16
C GLY A 49 17.12 3.70 -0.33
N VAL A 50 17.42 2.90 0.71
CA VAL A 50 18.63 3.08 1.54
C VAL A 50 19.88 2.83 0.70
N CYS A 51 19.93 1.74 -0.06
CA CYS A 51 21.03 1.42 -0.96
C CYS A 51 21.19 2.49 -2.05
N ALA A 52 20.11 2.99 -2.65
CA ALA A 52 20.16 4.04 -3.65
C ALA A 52 20.85 5.32 -3.13
N ARG A 53 20.52 5.73 -1.89
CA ARG A 53 21.14 6.90 -1.25
C ARG A 53 22.58 6.64 -0.84
N ALA A 54 22.85 5.48 -0.22
CA ALA A 54 24.18 5.14 0.28
C ALA A 54 25.20 4.94 -0.86
N CYS A 55 24.78 4.38 -1.99
CA CYS A 55 25.65 4.12 -3.14
C CYS A 55 25.67 5.29 -4.15
N GLY A 56 24.94 6.38 -3.93
CA GLY A 56 24.81 7.47 -4.90
C GLY A 56 24.17 7.03 -6.23
N GLN A 57 23.29 6.02 -6.19
CA GLN A 57 22.64 5.39 -7.35
C GLN A 57 21.15 5.78 -7.49
N THR A 58 20.76 6.95 -6.99
CA THR A 58 19.40 7.47 -7.16
C THR A 58 19.12 7.79 -8.64
N SER A 59 17.99 7.33 -9.17
CA SER A 59 17.63 7.54 -10.57
C SER A 59 16.12 7.61 -10.77
N ARG A 60 15.67 8.27 -11.84
CA ARG A 60 14.26 8.27 -12.25
C ARG A 60 13.76 6.87 -12.59
N PHE A 61 14.61 6.06 -13.21
CA PHE A 61 14.30 4.65 -13.50
C PHE A 61 13.98 3.88 -12.22
N GLY A 62 14.86 3.97 -11.20
CA GLY A 62 14.63 3.32 -9.92
C GLY A 62 13.38 3.82 -9.20
N ALA A 63 13.11 5.13 -9.24
CA ALA A 63 11.90 5.69 -8.65
C ALA A 63 10.60 5.20 -9.34
N VAL A 64 10.62 5.00 -10.67
CA VAL A 64 9.49 4.40 -11.40
C VAL A 64 9.37 2.91 -11.09
N LEU A 65 10.50 2.19 -11.04
CA LEU A 65 10.52 0.76 -10.70
C LEU A 65 9.94 0.50 -9.31
N ASP A 66 10.38 1.26 -8.29
CA ASP A 66 9.82 1.31 -6.94
C ASP A 66 8.30 1.53 -6.98
N MET A 67 7.89 2.62 -7.63
CA MET A 67 6.48 2.98 -7.72
C MET A 67 5.63 1.88 -8.34
N VAL A 68 6.03 1.30 -9.47
CA VAL A 68 5.25 0.26 -10.14
C VAL A 68 5.24 -1.04 -9.34
N THR A 69 6.36 -1.37 -8.68
CA THR A 69 6.53 -2.64 -7.96
C THR A 69 5.60 -2.74 -6.75
N ASP A 70 5.55 -1.78 -5.82
CA ASP A 70 4.63 -1.97 -4.68
C ASP A 70 3.17 -1.92 -5.11
N ARG A 71 2.80 -1.13 -6.13
CA ARG A 71 1.43 -1.08 -6.65
C ARG A 71 1.03 -2.43 -7.22
N PHE A 72 1.93 -3.08 -7.96
CA PHE A 72 1.73 -4.44 -8.42
C PHE A 72 1.57 -5.43 -7.25
N CYS A 73 2.49 -5.46 -6.29
CA CYS A 73 2.44 -6.37 -5.15
C CYS A 73 1.17 -6.19 -4.29
N THR A 74 0.86 -4.96 -3.88
CA THR A 74 -0.33 -4.64 -3.06
C THR A 74 -1.62 -4.97 -3.82
N SER A 75 -1.67 -4.72 -5.13
CA SER A 75 -2.86 -5.01 -5.93
C SER A 75 -3.11 -6.49 -6.07
N LEU A 76 -2.06 -7.27 -6.28
CA LEU A 76 -2.17 -8.71 -6.29
C LEU A 76 -2.72 -9.22 -4.94
N LEU A 77 -2.19 -8.73 -3.81
CA LEU A 77 -2.68 -9.11 -2.46
C LEU A 77 -4.17 -8.76 -2.28
N LEU A 78 -4.57 -7.54 -2.68
CA LEU A 78 -5.97 -7.11 -2.66
C LEU A 78 -6.87 -8.01 -3.49
N MET A 79 -6.43 -8.43 -4.68
CA MET A 79 -7.21 -9.34 -5.54
C MET A 79 -7.43 -10.70 -4.88
N VAL A 80 -6.42 -11.24 -4.18
CA VAL A 80 -6.53 -12.50 -3.42
C VAL A 80 -7.53 -12.36 -2.29
N VAL A 81 -7.38 -11.32 -1.46
CA VAL A 81 -8.28 -11.06 -0.34
C VAL A 81 -9.71 -10.83 -0.84
N GLY A 82 -9.87 -10.04 -1.91
CA GLY A 82 -11.16 -9.74 -2.51
C GLY A 82 -11.85 -10.95 -3.14
N HIS A 83 -11.10 -11.86 -3.75
CA HIS A 83 -11.61 -13.14 -4.25
C HIS A 83 -12.13 -14.02 -3.12
N GLN A 84 -11.35 -14.15 -2.05
CA GLN A 84 -11.71 -15.01 -0.93
C GLN A 84 -12.89 -14.47 -0.12
N THR A 85 -13.05 -13.15 -0.08
CA THR A 85 -14.17 -12.46 0.56
C THR A 85 -15.29 -12.08 -0.42
N ALA A 86 -15.28 -12.65 -1.63
CA ALA A 86 -16.25 -12.33 -2.67
C ALA A 86 -17.72 -12.58 -2.27
N PRO A 87 -18.08 -13.67 -1.54
CA PRO A 87 -19.46 -13.88 -1.09
C PRO A 87 -20.00 -12.75 -0.21
N GLN A 88 -19.12 -12.00 0.46
CA GLN A 88 -19.46 -10.86 1.30
C GLN A 88 -19.24 -9.50 0.60
N GLY A 89 -19.03 -9.50 -0.73
CA GLY A 89 -18.82 -8.28 -1.51
C GLY A 89 -17.37 -7.76 -1.51
N GLY A 90 -16.39 -8.59 -1.15
CA GLY A 90 -14.97 -8.20 -1.11
C GLY A 90 -14.37 -7.85 -2.46
N MET A 91 -14.80 -8.50 -3.55
CA MET A 91 -14.25 -8.26 -4.89
C MET A 91 -14.46 -6.82 -5.40
N PRO A 92 -15.68 -6.23 -5.34
CA PRO A 92 -15.87 -4.80 -5.65
C PRO A 92 -15.00 -3.87 -4.80
N VAL A 93 -14.83 -4.17 -3.51
CA VAL A 93 -14.00 -3.36 -2.60
C VAL A 93 -12.53 -3.43 -3.01
N ALA A 94 -12.01 -4.64 -3.24
CA ALA A 94 -10.64 -4.84 -3.71
C ALA A 94 -10.39 -4.12 -5.04
N ALA A 95 -11.29 -4.27 -6.02
CA ALA A 95 -11.19 -3.60 -7.31
C ALA A 95 -11.18 -2.06 -7.17
N ALA A 96 -12.04 -1.50 -6.30
CA ALA A 96 -12.07 -0.07 -6.04
C ALA A 96 -10.78 0.44 -5.39
N LEU A 97 -10.22 -0.32 -4.44
CA LEU A 97 -8.95 0.02 -3.78
C LEU A 97 -7.76 -0.06 -4.75
N VAL A 98 -7.70 -1.09 -5.58
CA VAL A 98 -6.70 -1.23 -6.64
C VAL A 98 -6.78 -0.05 -7.61
N ALA A 99 -7.98 0.28 -8.08
CA ALA A 99 -8.19 1.42 -8.98
C ALA A 99 -7.76 2.73 -8.32
N LEU A 100 -8.15 2.97 -7.07
CA LEU A 100 -7.77 4.18 -6.34
C LEU A 100 -6.25 4.28 -6.18
N ASP A 101 -5.58 3.19 -5.79
CA ASP A 101 -4.14 3.16 -5.59
C ASP A 101 -3.37 3.44 -6.89
N PHE A 102 -3.71 2.73 -7.97
CA PHE A 102 -3.08 2.95 -9.27
C PHE A 102 -3.33 4.35 -9.83
N ILE A 103 -4.59 4.79 -9.87
CA ILE A 103 -4.96 6.07 -10.49
C ILE A 103 -4.35 7.24 -9.71
N SER A 104 -4.42 7.22 -8.38
CA SER A 104 -3.86 8.30 -7.54
C SER A 104 -2.34 8.45 -7.70
N HIS A 105 -1.59 7.35 -7.74
CA HIS A 105 -0.14 7.40 -7.91
C HIS A 105 0.26 7.72 -9.35
N TRP A 106 -0.48 7.21 -10.35
CA TRP A 106 -0.24 7.52 -11.75
C TRP A 106 -0.40 9.01 -12.03
N PHE A 107 -1.51 9.62 -11.59
CA PHE A 107 -1.72 11.06 -11.73
C PHE A 107 -0.63 11.86 -11.01
N SER A 108 -0.23 11.47 -9.80
CA SER A 108 0.84 12.15 -9.07
C SER A 108 2.19 12.06 -9.78
N MET A 109 2.58 10.90 -10.29
CA MET A 109 3.82 10.69 -11.06
C MET A 109 3.80 11.50 -12.37
N TYR A 110 2.68 11.48 -13.08
CA TYR A 110 2.51 12.22 -14.32
C TYR A 110 2.56 13.73 -14.07
N ALA A 111 1.82 14.23 -13.09
CA ALA A 111 1.83 15.65 -12.71
C ALA A 111 3.20 16.13 -12.26
N ASP A 112 3.96 15.29 -11.56
CA ASP A 112 5.33 15.61 -11.15
C ASP A 112 6.26 15.72 -12.37
N THR A 113 6.19 14.76 -13.29
CA THR A 113 6.99 14.75 -14.52
C THR A 113 6.63 15.94 -15.43
N LEU A 114 5.34 16.19 -15.64
CA LEU A 114 4.84 17.27 -16.50
C LEU A 114 5.27 18.65 -15.98
N LEU A 115 5.25 18.85 -14.66
CA LEU A 115 5.52 20.14 -14.03
C LEU A 115 6.99 20.30 -13.61
N GLY A 116 7.88 19.41 -14.06
CA GLY A 116 9.32 19.49 -13.79
C GLY A 116 9.71 19.25 -12.33
N GLY A 117 8.87 18.52 -11.57
CA GLY A 117 9.19 18.11 -10.21
C GLY A 117 10.29 17.05 -10.14
N THR A 118 10.88 16.91 -8.95
CA THR A 118 11.95 15.96 -8.66
C THR A 118 11.43 14.65 -8.08
N SER A 119 10.28 14.68 -7.41
CA SER A 119 9.59 13.53 -6.84
C SER A 119 8.11 13.83 -6.60
N HIS A 120 7.24 12.88 -6.93
CA HIS A 120 5.81 12.94 -6.60
C HIS A 120 5.55 12.93 -5.08
N LYS A 121 6.55 12.51 -4.27
CA LYS A 121 6.53 12.54 -2.80
C LYS A 121 6.87 13.93 -2.23
N ASP A 122 7.31 14.88 -3.07
CA ASP A 122 7.69 16.23 -2.64
C ASP A 122 6.47 17.14 -2.46
N MET A 123 6.17 17.45 -1.19
CA MET A 123 5.04 18.27 -0.75
C MET A 123 5.43 19.71 -0.40
N SER A 124 6.63 20.19 -0.78
CA SER A 124 7.06 21.58 -0.60
C SER A 124 6.31 22.58 -1.52
N LYS A 125 5.52 22.06 -2.46
CA LYS A 125 4.79 22.84 -3.47
C LYS A 125 3.69 23.69 -2.83
N ALA A 126 3.62 24.95 -3.22
CA ALA A 126 2.58 25.88 -2.76
C ALA A 126 1.18 25.32 -3.03
N GLY A 127 0.27 25.47 -2.05
CA GLY A 127 -1.11 25.00 -2.15
C GLY A 127 -1.32 23.51 -1.84
N THR A 128 -0.27 22.74 -1.56
CA THR A 128 -0.40 21.32 -1.22
C THR A 128 -1.30 21.12 0.02
N PRO A 129 -2.33 20.25 -0.03
CA PRO A 129 -3.19 19.97 1.12
C PRO A 129 -2.42 19.54 2.37
N TRP A 130 -2.80 20.06 3.54
CA TRP A 130 -2.11 19.79 4.81
C TRP A 130 -2.00 18.29 5.13
N ILE A 131 -3.01 17.50 4.75
CA ILE A 131 -3.05 16.06 5.01
C ILE A 131 -1.99 15.32 4.19
N LEU A 132 -1.71 15.76 2.95
CA LEU A 132 -0.64 15.21 2.13
C LEU A 132 0.73 15.65 2.66
N GLN A 133 0.86 16.89 3.13
CA GLN A 133 2.09 17.35 3.79
C GLN A 133 2.42 16.52 5.04
N LEU A 134 1.41 16.13 5.82
CA LEU A 134 1.58 15.21 6.96
C LEU A 134 1.97 13.80 6.49
N TYR A 135 1.21 13.24 5.56
CA TYR A 135 1.38 11.88 5.04
C TYR A 135 2.78 11.64 4.46
N TYR A 136 3.32 12.59 3.69
CA TYR A 136 4.63 12.46 3.05
C TYR A 136 5.83 12.84 3.93
N LYS A 137 5.64 13.09 5.24
CA LYS A 137 6.77 13.13 6.18
C LYS A 137 7.37 11.74 6.27
N GLN A 138 8.69 11.61 6.15
CA GLN A 138 9.38 10.32 6.04
C GLN A 138 8.93 9.26 7.06
N ILE A 139 8.83 9.61 8.34
CA ILE A 139 8.40 8.68 9.40
C ILE A 139 6.92 8.32 9.24
N VAL A 140 6.06 9.31 8.95
CA VAL A 140 4.62 9.09 8.78
C VAL A 140 4.36 8.19 7.57
N LEU A 141 5.02 8.47 6.44
CA LEU A 141 4.93 7.67 5.23
C LEU A 141 5.32 6.21 5.51
N PHE A 142 6.48 5.99 6.14
CA PHE A 142 6.94 4.64 6.47
C PHE A 142 5.95 3.90 7.39
N VAL A 143 5.48 4.55 8.45
CA VAL A 143 4.52 3.94 9.40
C VAL A 143 3.19 3.63 8.72
N VAL A 144 2.64 4.57 7.95
CA VAL A 144 1.34 4.40 7.28
C VAL A 144 1.43 3.31 6.21
N CYS A 145 2.47 3.29 5.38
CA CYS A 145 2.68 2.24 4.39
C CYS A 145 2.89 0.87 5.05
N SER A 146 3.73 0.79 6.10
CA SER A 146 3.97 -0.48 6.81
C SER A 146 2.69 -1.03 7.44
N LEU A 147 1.93 -0.20 8.15
CA LEU A 147 0.67 -0.62 8.78
C LEU A 147 -0.41 -0.94 7.74
N ASN A 148 -0.44 -0.26 6.59
CA ASN A 148 -1.32 -0.65 5.48
C ASN A 148 -1.01 -2.07 4.98
N GLU A 149 0.27 -2.39 4.76
CA GLU A 149 0.67 -3.72 4.31
C GLU A 149 0.41 -4.79 5.38
N PHE A 150 0.65 -4.48 6.65
CA PHE A 150 0.32 -5.38 7.75
C PHE A 150 -1.19 -5.63 7.90
N PHE A 151 -2.02 -4.61 7.66
CA PHE A 151 -3.47 -4.77 7.61
C PHE A 151 -3.87 -5.76 6.53
N LEU A 152 -3.40 -5.55 5.30
CA LEU A 152 -3.73 -6.40 4.15
C LEU A 152 -3.21 -7.83 4.31
N LEU A 153 -2.02 -8.01 4.89
CA LEU A 153 -1.46 -9.32 5.17
C LEU A 153 -2.27 -10.06 6.25
N SER A 154 -2.76 -9.34 7.26
CA SER A 154 -3.64 -9.90 8.29
C SER A 154 -5.02 -10.24 7.73
N ALA A 155 -5.55 -9.42 6.81
CA ALA A 155 -6.79 -9.70 6.08
C ALA A 155 -6.65 -10.96 5.21
N TYR A 156 -5.51 -11.15 4.56
CA TYR A 156 -5.18 -12.40 3.86
C TYR A 156 -5.12 -13.61 4.80
N ALA A 157 -4.43 -13.48 5.94
CA ALA A 157 -4.35 -14.55 6.93
C ALA A 157 -5.73 -14.95 7.49
N ALA A 158 -6.63 -13.97 7.67
CA ALA A 158 -8.02 -14.22 8.04
C ALA A 158 -8.77 -15.01 6.96
N ALA A 159 -8.64 -14.56 5.71
CA ALA A 159 -9.42 -15.07 4.59
C ALA A 159 -9.00 -16.49 4.14
N PHE A 160 -7.70 -16.79 4.11
CA PHE A 160 -7.16 -18.07 3.61
C PHE A 160 -6.82 -19.08 4.70
N GLY A 161 -6.30 -18.60 5.83
CA GLY A 161 -5.77 -19.51 6.86
C GLY A 161 -6.73 -19.80 7.99
N GLY A 162 -7.78 -18.97 8.17
CA GLY A 162 -8.46 -18.88 9.47
C GLY A 162 -7.48 -18.56 10.62
N ILE A 163 -6.28 -18.04 10.31
CA ILE A 163 -5.21 -17.75 11.29
C ILE A 163 -5.39 -16.31 11.79
N VAL A 164 -6.61 -15.99 12.19
CA VAL A 164 -6.94 -14.73 12.84
C VAL A 164 -7.91 -15.05 13.97
N ALA A 165 -7.61 -14.56 15.15
CA ALA A 165 -8.51 -14.58 16.28
C ALA A 165 -8.64 -13.14 16.77
N LEU A 166 -9.87 -12.66 16.94
CA LEU A 166 -10.07 -11.33 17.49
C LEU A 166 -9.37 -11.23 18.85
N PRO A 167 -8.69 -10.12 19.12
CA PRO A 167 -7.93 -9.99 20.34
C PRO A 167 -8.84 -10.02 21.57
N SER A 168 -8.36 -10.67 22.64
CA SER A 168 -8.97 -10.64 23.97
C SER A 168 -8.05 -9.90 24.94
N LEU A 169 -8.63 -8.96 25.68
CA LEU A 169 -8.00 -8.20 26.75
C LEU A 169 -8.29 -8.80 28.14
N GLY A 170 -9.03 -9.92 28.19
CA GLY A 170 -9.44 -10.55 29.44
C GLY A 170 -10.57 -9.81 30.17
N ASP A 171 -11.16 -8.78 29.55
CA ASP A 171 -12.34 -8.07 30.04
C ASP A 171 -13.50 -8.28 29.08
N ALA A 172 -14.57 -8.93 29.57
CA ALA A 172 -15.71 -9.32 28.73
C ALA A 172 -16.46 -8.13 28.09
N LYS A 173 -16.47 -6.96 28.71
CA LYS A 173 -17.12 -5.77 28.13
C LYS A 173 -16.28 -5.21 27.00
N LEU A 174 -14.97 -5.13 27.21
CA LEU A 174 -14.05 -4.59 26.22
C LEU A 174 -13.89 -5.53 25.02
N ASP A 175 -13.83 -6.84 25.28
CA ASP A 175 -13.79 -7.88 24.24
C ASP A 175 -15.10 -7.86 23.41
N GLY A 176 -16.25 -7.69 24.07
CA GLY A 176 -17.53 -7.50 23.38
C GLY A 176 -17.58 -6.23 22.53
N ALA A 177 -16.95 -5.14 22.98
CA ALA A 177 -16.84 -3.90 22.21
C ALA A 177 -15.95 -4.07 20.97
N ILE A 178 -14.81 -4.77 21.11
CA ILE A 178 -13.92 -5.11 19.99
C ILE A 178 -14.65 -5.96 18.95
N GLN A 179 -15.35 -7.02 19.38
CA GLN A 179 -16.14 -7.86 18.49
C GLN A 179 -17.23 -7.07 17.75
N SER A 180 -17.96 -6.22 18.47
CA SER A 180 -19.02 -5.39 17.88
C SER A 180 -18.47 -4.38 16.87
N LEU A 181 -17.35 -3.73 17.18
CA LEU A 181 -16.70 -2.79 16.28
C LEU A 181 -16.16 -3.48 15.03
N ALA A 182 -15.45 -4.60 15.20
CA ALA A 182 -14.90 -5.37 14.09
C ALA A 182 -16.00 -5.95 13.19
N GLY A 183 -17.11 -6.45 13.77
CA GLY A 183 -18.25 -6.94 13.00
C GLY A 183 -19.01 -5.86 12.22
N ARG A 184 -18.93 -4.60 12.64
CA ARG A 184 -19.47 -3.47 11.86
C ARG A 184 -18.51 -2.98 10.78
N ALA A 185 -17.22 -2.96 11.10
CA ALA A 185 -16.20 -2.35 10.24
C ALA A 185 -15.70 -3.30 9.13
N ILE A 186 -15.49 -4.57 9.46
CA ILE A 186 -14.86 -5.57 8.58
C ILE A 186 -15.52 -6.96 8.73
N PRO A 187 -16.85 -7.08 8.56
CA PRO A 187 -17.57 -8.35 8.78
C PRO A 187 -17.05 -9.50 7.93
N SER A 188 -16.56 -9.22 6.72
CA SER A 188 -16.02 -10.22 5.78
C SER A 188 -14.64 -10.76 6.17
N LEU A 189 -13.95 -10.13 7.13
CA LEU A 189 -12.62 -10.52 7.61
C LEU A 189 -12.66 -11.11 9.03
N LEU A 190 -13.86 -11.29 9.60
CA LEU A 190 -13.99 -11.94 10.89
C LEU A 190 -13.76 -13.45 10.74
N PRO A 191 -13.03 -14.07 11.69
CA PRO A 191 -12.81 -15.50 11.65
C PRO A 191 -14.11 -16.28 11.74
N GLU A 192 -14.21 -17.34 10.93
CA GLU A 192 -15.31 -18.29 11.03
C GLU A 192 -15.27 -19.03 12.37
N SER A 193 -16.44 -19.47 12.84
CA SER A 193 -16.58 -20.27 14.04
C SER A 193 -15.71 -21.53 13.95
N GLY A 194 -14.75 -21.69 14.88
CA GLY A 194 -13.83 -22.84 14.90
C GLY A 194 -12.41 -22.53 14.43
N ALA A 195 -12.10 -21.27 14.08
CA ALA A 195 -10.75 -20.83 13.82
C ALA A 195 -9.79 -21.14 15.00
N PRO A 196 -8.56 -21.60 14.74
CA PRO A 196 -7.61 -21.96 15.78
C PRO A 196 -7.17 -20.73 16.61
N ASP A 197 -7.52 -20.72 17.89
CA ASP A 197 -7.09 -19.68 18.85
C ASP A 197 -5.64 -19.92 19.32
N THR A 198 -4.70 -19.67 18.41
CA THR A 198 -3.26 -19.73 18.68
C THR A 198 -2.72 -18.34 19.03
N ALA A 199 -1.53 -18.29 19.65
CA ALA A 199 -0.83 -17.01 19.86
C ALA A 199 -0.59 -16.26 18.53
N LEU A 200 -0.30 -17.00 17.45
CA LEU A 200 -0.12 -16.45 16.11
C LEU A 200 -1.41 -15.84 15.56
N ALA A 201 -2.55 -16.55 15.67
CA ALA A 201 -3.85 -16.05 15.23
C ALA A 201 -4.27 -14.79 16.00
N ARG A 202 -4.02 -14.73 17.32
CA ARG A 202 -4.26 -13.52 18.13
C ARG A 202 -3.34 -12.36 17.74
N ALA A 203 -2.09 -12.64 17.38
CA ALA A 203 -1.17 -11.61 16.90
C ALA A 203 -1.68 -10.98 15.59
N PHE A 204 -2.08 -11.79 14.60
CA PHE A 204 -2.69 -11.25 13.37
C PHE A 204 -3.99 -10.52 13.63
N GLY A 205 -4.82 -10.96 14.59
CA GLY A 205 -6.03 -10.23 14.99
C GLY A 205 -5.74 -8.86 15.62
N TRP A 206 -4.74 -8.77 16.50
CA TRP A 206 -4.26 -7.50 17.03
C TRP A 206 -3.78 -6.57 15.92
N VAL A 207 -2.95 -7.09 15.01
CA VAL A 207 -2.42 -6.32 13.89
C VAL A 207 -3.58 -5.81 13.03
N LEU A 208 -4.55 -6.66 12.68
CA LEU A 208 -5.73 -6.29 11.90
C LEU A 208 -6.51 -5.12 12.53
N VAL A 209 -6.82 -5.21 13.83
CA VAL A 209 -7.59 -4.18 14.55
C VAL A 209 -6.80 -2.88 14.69
N VAL A 210 -5.53 -2.95 15.09
CA VAL A 210 -4.69 -1.76 15.33
C VAL A 210 -4.35 -1.03 14.03
N SER A 211 -4.14 -1.77 12.93
CA SER A 211 -3.77 -1.17 11.64
C SER A 211 -4.97 -0.66 10.83
N PHE A 212 -6.20 -1.12 11.13
CA PHE A 212 -7.39 -0.72 10.37
C PHE A 212 -7.61 0.80 10.27
N PRO A 213 -7.52 1.61 11.35
CA PRO A 213 -7.66 3.06 11.24
C PRO A 213 -6.60 3.70 10.33
N VAL A 214 -5.38 3.14 10.33
CA VAL A 214 -4.28 3.61 9.50
C VAL A 214 -4.47 3.22 8.03
N PHE A 215 -4.99 2.02 7.77
CA PHE A 215 -5.43 1.60 6.45
C PHE A 215 -6.48 2.57 5.88
N VAL A 216 -7.51 2.92 6.67
CA VAL A 216 -8.53 3.89 6.26
C VAL A 216 -7.92 5.26 5.98
N PHE A 217 -7.04 5.74 6.87
CA PHE A 217 -6.31 6.99 6.66
C PHE A 217 -5.52 6.99 5.34
N LYS A 218 -4.83 5.88 5.01
CA LYS A 218 -4.10 5.74 3.73
C LYS A 218 -5.04 5.83 2.52
N GLN A 219 -6.23 5.25 2.58
CA GLN A 219 -7.18 5.34 1.46
C GLN A 219 -7.68 6.78 1.30
N LEU A 220 -7.96 7.48 2.40
CA LEU A 220 -8.32 8.90 2.36
C LEU A 220 -7.21 9.77 1.77
N THR A 221 -5.96 9.55 2.17
CA THR A 221 -4.83 10.28 1.57
C THR A 221 -4.69 9.98 0.08
N SER A 222 -4.96 8.75 -0.36
CA SER A 222 -4.96 8.36 -1.78
C SER A 222 -6.04 9.11 -2.59
N VAL A 223 -7.24 9.32 -2.03
CA VAL A 223 -8.29 10.14 -2.65
C VAL A 223 -7.86 11.60 -2.76
N VAL A 224 -7.35 12.19 -1.67
CA VAL A 224 -6.90 13.58 -1.67
C VAL A 224 -5.71 13.78 -2.63
N GLN A 225 -4.82 12.80 -2.69
CA GLN A 225 -3.69 12.77 -3.62
C GLN A 225 -4.17 12.79 -5.07
N LEU A 226 -5.13 11.94 -5.43
CA LEU A 226 -5.71 11.93 -6.77
C LEU A 226 -6.34 13.27 -7.12
N TRP A 227 -7.22 13.78 -6.27
CA TRP A 227 -7.88 15.08 -6.49
C TRP A 227 -6.87 16.21 -6.70
N TRP A 228 -5.85 16.27 -5.84
CA TRP A 228 -4.82 17.29 -5.92
C TRP A 228 -3.97 17.18 -7.19
N ALA A 229 -3.51 15.97 -7.52
CA ALA A 229 -2.69 15.73 -8.70
C ALA A 229 -3.46 16.00 -10.01
N ALA A 230 -4.70 15.52 -10.11
CA ALA A 230 -5.56 15.79 -11.26
C ALA A 230 -5.83 17.28 -11.45
N GLY A 231 -6.10 18.01 -10.36
CA GLY A 231 -6.27 19.46 -10.40
C GLY A 231 -5.02 20.21 -10.91
N ARG A 232 -3.82 19.76 -10.53
CA ARG A 232 -2.56 20.33 -11.03
C ARG A 232 -2.35 20.11 -12.52
N VAL A 233 -2.67 18.91 -13.03
CA VAL A 233 -2.60 18.63 -14.48
C VAL A 233 -3.60 19.51 -15.24
N ALA A 234 -4.85 19.59 -14.77
CA ALA A 234 -5.87 20.41 -15.40
C ALA A 234 -5.52 21.91 -15.42
N ALA A 235 -4.93 22.43 -14.32
CA ALA A 235 -4.47 23.81 -14.25
C ALA A 235 -3.31 24.08 -15.22
N SER A 236 -2.40 23.13 -15.39
CA SER A 236 -1.31 23.20 -16.38
C SER A 236 -1.86 23.32 -17.80
N ASP A 237 -2.83 22.48 -18.15
CA ASP A 237 -3.45 22.49 -19.47
C ASP A 237 -4.23 23.78 -19.73
N ALA A 238 -4.97 24.27 -18.72
CA ALA A 238 -5.69 25.55 -18.82
C ALA A 238 -4.72 26.71 -19.07
N ALA A 239 -3.58 26.75 -18.39
CA ALA A 239 -2.55 27.76 -18.58
C ALA A 239 -1.88 27.67 -19.97
N ALA A 240 -1.61 26.47 -20.46
CA ALA A 240 -1.07 26.26 -21.81
C ALA A 240 -2.05 26.75 -22.90
N ARG A 241 -3.35 26.43 -22.75
CA ARG A 241 -4.39 26.89 -23.69
C ARG A 241 -4.61 28.40 -23.66
N ALA A 242 -4.43 29.04 -22.51
CA ALA A 242 -4.54 30.49 -22.40
C ALA A 242 -3.43 31.21 -23.18
N ARG A 243 -2.20 30.69 -23.15
CA ARG A 243 -1.05 31.24 -23.90
C ARG A 243 -1.26 31.19 -25.41
N VAL A 244 -1.81 30.09 -25.92
CA VAL A 244 -2.11 29.94 -27.36
C VAL A 244 -3.17 30.92 -27.85
N LYS A 245 -4.07 31.40 -26.97
CA LYS A 245 -5.09 32.39 -27.33
C LYS A 245 -4.60 33.83 -27.28
N SER A 246 -3.47 34.08 -26.62
CA SER A 246 -2.88 35.42 -26.50
C SER A 246 -1.85 35.73 -27.58
N ASP A 247 -1.46 34.73 -28.37
CA ASP A 247 -0.56 34.82 -29.52
C ASP A 247 -1.37 34.91 -30.83
#